data_AF-A0A925C446-F1
#
_entry.id   AF-A0A925C446-F1
#
_cell.length_a   1.000
_cell.length_b   1.000
_cell.length_c   1.000
_cell.angle_alpha   90.00
_cell.angle_beta   90.00
_cell.angle_gamma   90.00
#
_symmetry.space_group_name_H-M   'P 1'
#
loop_
_entity.id
_entity.type
_entity.pdbx_description
1 polymer ?
#
loop_
_entity_poly.entity_id
_entity_poly.type
_entity_poly.pdbx_seq_one_letter_code
_entity_poly.pdbx_strand_id
1 'polypeptide(L)'
;GSLIGIGSIILNGAKIGEECLIGANTLIAEGKEIPPRSMVLGSPGKIIRQLSDEDAARFGGAAGRYVKNWKRFAAGMKPQA
;
A
#
# COMPACT_ATOMS: atom_id res chain seq x y z
N GLY A 1 0.24 7.11 -6.49
CA GLY A 1 0.93 5.89 -6.02
C GLY A 1 0.04 5.12 -5.06
N SER A 2 0.18 3.80 -4.93
CA SER A 2 -0.74 2.96 -4.12
C SER A 2 -0.07 2.46 -2.85
N LEU A 3 -0.83 2.29 -1.77
CA LEU A 3 -0.35 1.79 -0.49
C LEU A 3 -0.70 0.32 -0.33
N ILE A 4 0.31 -0.51 -0.09
CA ILE A 4 0.16 -1.92 0.26
C ILE A 4 0.34 -2.07 1.77
N GLY A 5 -0.73 -2.46 2.45
CA GLY A 5 -0.74 -2.69 3.88
C GLY A 5 0.19 -3.82 4.29
N ILE A 6 0.69 -3.74 5.52
CA ILE A 6 1.59 -4.75 6.10
C ILE A 6 0.94 -6.14 6.09
N GLY A 7 1.73 -7.17 5.81
CA GLY A 7 1.26 -8.57 5.80
C GLY A 7 0.33 -8.94 4.65
N SER A 8 0.09 -8.04 3.69
CA SER A 8 -0.71 -8.35 2.50
C SER A 8 0.02 -9.27 1.53
N ILE A 9 -0.76 -10.14 0.88
CA ILE A 9 -0.31 -11.13 -0.09
C ILE A 9 -0.94 -10.78 -1.43
N ILE A 10 -0.13 -10.58 -2.45
CA ILE A 10 -0.59 -10.29 -3.82
C ILE A 10 -0.14 -11.44 -4.71
N LEU A 11 -1.12 -12.14 -5.30
CA LEU A 11 -0.84 -13.25 -6.20
C LEU A 11 -0.56 -12.77 -7.64
N ASN A 12 -0.12 -13.70 -8.48
CA ASN A 12 0.34 -13.44 -9.84
C ASN A 12 -0.72 -12.74 -10.69
N GLY A 13 -0.28 -11.89 -11.63
CA GLY A 13 -1.16 -11.22 -12.60
C GLY A 13 -2.17 -10.22 -12.00
N ALA A 14 -2.16 -9.97 -10.69
CA ALA A 14 -3.00 -8.96 -10.09
C ALA A 14 -2.59 -7.55 -10.57
N LYS A 15 -3.57 -6.72 -10.92
CA LYS A 15 -3.37 -5.33 -11.34
C LYS A 15 -3.99 -4.41 -10.30
N ILE A 16 -3.17 -3.56 -9.69
CA ILE A 16 -3.62 -2.57 -8.70
C ILE A 16 -3.55 -1.19 -9.34
N GLY A 17 -4.72 -0.55 -9.48
CA GLY A 17 -4.83 0.80 -9.98
C GLY A 17 -4.13 1.83 -9.11
N GLU A 18 -4.04 3.05 -9.61
CA GLU A 18 -3.41 4.17 -8.91
C GLU A 18 -4.19 4.58 -7.68
N GLU A 19 -3.48 5.07 -6.65
CA GLU A 19 -4.07 5.61 -5.43
C GLU A 19 -4.94 4.62 -4.65
N CYS A 20 -4.69 3.32 -4.85
CA CYS A 20 -5.36 2.27 -4.08
C CYS A 20 -4.80 2.14 -2.67
N LEU A 21 -5.66 1.69 -1.77
CA LEU A 21 -5.30 1.33 -0.40
C LEU A 21 -5.65 -0.14 -0.17
N ILE A 22 -4.64 -0.99 -0.15
CA ILE A 22 -4.78 -2.39 0.26
C ILE A 22 -4.54 -2.42 1.77
N GLY A 23 -5.53 -2.79 2.58
CA GLY A 23 -5.33 -2.82 4.03
C GLY A 23 -4.43 -3.97 4.48
N ALA A 24 -4.13 -4.04 5.77
CA ALA A 24 -3.26 -5.06 6.33
C ALA A 24 -3.83 -6.47 6.18
N ASN A 25 -2.95 -7.48 6.07
CA ASN A 25 -3.31 -8.90 5.95
C ASN A 25 -4.34 -9.19 4.83
N THR A 26 -4.30 -8.43 3.74
CA THR A 26 -5.25 -8.58 2.63
C THR A 26 -4.67 -9.51 1.57
N LEU A 27 -5.48 -10.46 1.08
CA LEU A 27 -5.10 -11.36 -0.01
C LEU A 27 -5.72 -10.90 -1.32
N ILE A 28 -4.90 -10.44 -2.26
CA ILE A 28 -5.32 -10.16 -3.63
C ILE A 28 -5.12 -11.42 -4.47
N ALA A 29 -6.24 -12.01 -4.90
CA ALA A 29 -6.24 -13.23 -5.69
C ALA A 29 -5.59 -13.06 -7.07
N GLU A 30 -5.20 -14.17 -7.69
CA GLU A 30 -4.55 -14.21 -8.99
C GLU A 30 -5.42 -13.54 -10.07
N GLY A 31 -4.80 -12.76 -10.95
CA GLY A 31 -5.46 -12.06 -12.05
C GLY A 31 -6.45 -10.96 -11.63
N LYS A 32 -6.56 -10.64 -10.34
CA LYS A 32 -7.54 -9.68 -9.85
C LYS A 32 -7.19 -8.26 -10.27
N GLU A 33 -8.14 -7.57 -10.89
CA GLU A 33 -8.01 -6.15 -11.25
C GLU A 33 -8.73 -5.27 -10.22
N ILE A 34 -7.96 -4.37 -9.60
CA ILE A 34 -8.45 -3.39 -8.63
C ILE A 34 -8.47 -2.02 -9.32
N PRO A 35 -9.65 -1.40 -9.50
CA PRO A 35 -9.76 -0.06 -10.11
C PRO A 35 -8.98 0.99 -9.29
N PRO A 36 -8.54 2.09 -9.93
CA PRO A 36 -7.93 3.22 -9.22
C PRO A 36 -8.79 3.69 -8.04
N ARG A 37 -8.16 4.27 -7.02
CA ARG A 37 -8.79 4.85 -5.84
C ARG A 37 -9.66 3.87 -5.04
N SER A 38 -9.38 2.57 -5.13
CA SER A 38 -10.13 1.55 -4.38
C SER A 38 -9.50 1.25 -3.02
N MET A 39 -10.34 1.11 -2.00
CA MET A 39 -9.98 0.50 -0.72
C MET A 39 -10.30 -1.00 -0.76
N VAL A 40 -9.32 -1.85 -0.46
CA VAL A 40 -9.47 -3.32 -0.48
C VAL A 40 -9.09 -3.91 0.87
N LEU A 41 -9.93 -4.80 1.40
CA LEU A 41 -9.69 -5.49 2.67
C LEU A 41 -10.05 -6.98 2.60
N GLY A 42 -9.38 -7.75 3.44
CA GLY A 42 -9.73 -9.13 3.79
C GLY A 42 -9.02 -10.20 2.97
N SER A 43 -9.37 -11.45 3.24
CA SER A 43 -8.86 -12.62 2.53
C SER A 43 -10.01 -13.59 2.25
N PRO A 44 -10.48 -13.70 0.99
CA PRO A 44 -10.03 -12.99 -0.20
C PRO A 44 -10.40 -11.49 -0.18
N GLY A 45 -9.52 -10.64 -0.68
CA GLY A 45 -9.65 -9.18 -0.64
C GLY A 45 -10.83 -8.69 -1.48
N LYS A 46 -11.69 -7.85 -0.90
CA LYS A 46 -12.86 -7.26 -1.56
C LYS A 46 -12.74 -5.74 -1.59
N ILE A 47 -13.21 -5.12 -2.67
CA ILE A 47 -13.33 -3.65 -2.75
C ILE A 47 -14.50 -3.26 -1.84
N ILE A 48 -14.24 -2.49 -0.80
CA ILE A 48 -15.27 -2.07 0.17
C ILE A 48 -15.79 -0.67 -0.14
N ARG A 49 -14.97 0.21 -0.71
CA ARG A 49 -15.35 1.56 -1.12
C ARG A 49 -14.30 2.20 -2.02
N GLN A 50 -14.67 3.32 -2.63
CA GLN A 50 -13.75 4.26 -3.27
C GLN A 50 -13.17 5.24 -2.24
N LEU A 51 -11.99 5.77 -2.55
CA LEU A 51 -11.21 6.70 -1.73
C LEU A 51 -11.47 8.13 -2.20
N SER A 52 -11.79 9.02 -1.25
CA SER A 52 -11.91 10.45 -1.51
C SER A 52 -10.54 11.08 -1.81
N ASP A 53 -10.52 12.34 -2.27
CA ASP A 53 -9.26 13.05 -2.50
C ASP A 53 -8.47 13.22 -1.20
N GLU A 54 -9.18 13.44 -0.09
CA GLU A 54 -8.58 13.53 1.24
C GLU A 54 -7.97 12.20 1.70
N ASP A 55 -8.64 11.08 1.43
CA ASP A 55 -8.08 9.76 1.69
C ASP A 55 -6.79 9.57 0.88
N ALA A 56 -6.85 9.83 -0.43
CA ALA A 56 -5.71 9.72 -1.35
C ALA A 56 -4.51 10.55 -0.90
N ALA A 57 -4.75 11.80 -0.51
CA ALA A 57 -3.72 12.71 -0.02
C ALA A 57 -3.06 12.22 1.28
N ARG A 58 -3.84 11.63 2.20
CA ARG A 58 -3.34 11.16 3.51
C ARG A 58 -2.24 10.11 3.39
N PHE A 59 -2.41 9.13 2.50
CA PHE A 59 -1.37 8.12 2.26
C PHE A 59 -0.38 8.50 1.15
N GLY A 60 -0.76 9.39 0.23
CA GLY A 60 0.16 9.95 -0.78
C GLY A 60 1.40 10.61 -0.14
N GLY A 61 1.24 11.27 1.01
CA GLY A 61 2.35 11.85 1.77
C GLY A 61 3.26 10.85 2.49
N ALA A 62 2.85 9.59 2.65
CA ALA A 62 3.58 8.60 3.44
C ALA A 62 4.91 8.19 2.78
N ALA A 63 4.95 8.08 1.45
CA ALA A 63 6.15 7.68 0.71
C ALA A 63 7.32 8.66 0.94
N GLY A 64 7.04 9.97 0.98
CA GLY A 64 8.05 11.00 1.25
C GLY A 64 8.70 10.85 2.64
N ARG A 65 7.96 10.37 3.64
CA ARG A 65 8.50 10.09 4.98
C ARG A 65 9.48 8.91 4.94
N TYR A 66 9.15 7.84 4.22
CA TYR A 66 10.06 6.71 4.01
C TYR A 66 11.32 7.13 3.25
N VAL A 67 11.20 7.99 2.24
CA VAL A 67 12.35 8.54 1.51
C VAL A 67 13.29 9.31 2.44
N LYS A 68 12.75 10.18 3.30
CA LYS A 68 13.56 10.90 4.29
C LYS A 68 14.19 9.94 5.30
N ASN A 69 13.45 8.93 5.74
CA ASN A 69 13.90 8.01 6.77
C ASN A 69 15.04 7.10 6.28
N TRP A 70 14.97 6.53 5.08
CA TRP A 70 16.06 5.68 4.59
C TRP A 70 17.36 6.48 4.46
N LYS A 71 17.30 7.75 4.02
CA LYS A 71 18.49 8.62 3.93
C LYS A 71 19.13 8.83 5.30
N ARG A 72 18.30 9.07 6.33
CA ARG A 72 18.75 9.18 7.73
C ARG A 72 19.45 7.90 8.20
N PHE A 73 18.85 6.73 7.94
CA PHE A 73 19.41 5.44 8.36
C PHE A 73 20.68 5.08 7.58
N ALA A 74 20.71 5.30 6.27
CA ALA A 74 21.90 5.08 5.45
C ALA A 74 23.10 5.93 5.92
N ALA A 75 22.85 7.17 6.37
CA ALA A 75 23.91 8.06 6.85
C ALA A 75 24.37 7.78 8.29
N GLY A 76 23.52 7.20 9.15
CA GLY A 76 23.75 7.24 10.60
C GLY A 76 23.47 5.94 11.37
N MET A 77 22.99 4.88 10.73
CA MET A 77 22.73 3.61 11.42
C MET A 77 24.04 2.93 11.80
N LYS A 78 24.19 2.61 13.09
CA LYS A 78 25.32 1.84 13.63
C LYS A 78 24.82 0.49 14.16
N PRO A 79 25.64 -0.57 14.10
CA PRO A 79 25.31 -1.83 14.75
C PRO A 79 24.99 -1.63 16.23
N GLN A 80 24.00 -2.34 16.72
CA GLN A 80 23.73 -2.41 18.14
C GLN A 80 24.79 -3.33 18.78
N ALA A 81 25.41 -2.86 19.86
CA ALA A 81 26.44 -3.60 20.60
C ALA A 81 25.84 -4.78 21.39
#